data_AF-A0A2A3L5P6-F1
#
_entry.id   AF-A0A2A3L5P6-F1
#
_cell.length_a   1.000
_cell.length_b   1.000
_cell.length_c   1.000
_cell.angle_alpha   90.00
_cell.angle_beta   90.00
_cell.angle_gamma   90.00
#
_symmetry.space_group_name_H-M   'P 1'
#
loop_
_entity.id
_entity.type
_entity.pdbx_description
1 polymer ?
#
loop_
_entity_poly.entity_id
_entity_poly.type
_entity_poly.pdbx_seq_one_letter_code
_entity_poly.pdbx_strand_id
1 'polypeptide(L)'
;MANADCIVIQGSNMAECHPVGFQWVEEARARGARVIHVDPRFTRTSAVSDRHIPIRAGSDVVLLGALINHVLTNDLWFSEYVVAYTNAATIINENFRDTEDLGGLFSGFDPETGQYDTSSWAYEEEDDGRSGGEIESPGGGHTHGATATHSAAGDEHGSGGPP
;
A
#
# COMPACT_ATOMS: atom_id res chain seq x y z
N MET A 1 -9.26 15.47 -7.89
CA MET A 1 -10.41 15.51 -6.97
C MET A 1 -11.70 15.94 -7.65
N ALA A 2 -11.69 16.93 -8.54
CA ALA A 2 -12.90 17.47 -9.16
C ALA A 2 -13.90 16.41 -9.71
N ASN A 3 -13.41 15.37 -10.38
CA ASN A 3 -14.26 14.35 -11.03
C ASN A 3 -14.58 13.13 -10.15
N ALA A 4 -14.33 13.19 -8.84
CA ALA A 4 -14.62 12.06 -7.95
C ALA A 4 -16.10 12.03 -7.58
N ASP A 5 -16.70 10.84 -7.54
CA ASP A 5 -18.06 10.63 -7.00
C ASP A 5 -18.07 10.39 -5.49
N CYS A 6 -16.91 10.00 -4.93
CA CYS A 6 -16.70 9.83 -3.50
C CYS A 6 -15.30 10.30 -3.11
N ILE A 7 -15.20 11.03 -2.00
CA ILE A 7 -13.95 11.52 -1.43
C ILE A 7 -13.89 11.06 0.03
N VAL A 8 -12.87 10.27 0.36
CA VAL A 8 -12.56 9.89 1.75
C VAL A 8 -11.35 10.70 2.19
N ILE A 9 -11.54 11.54 3.20
CA ILE A 9 -10.48 12.31 3.86
C ILE A 9 -10.17 11.60 5.17
N GLN A 10 -8.98 11.03 5.32
CA GLN A 10 -8.57 10.31 6.54
C GLN A 10 -7.41 11.04 7.22
N GLY A 11 -7.60 11.42 8.49
CA GLY A 11 -6.58 12.03 9.34
C GLY A 11 -6.16 13.46 8.96
N SER A 12 -6.84 14.12 8.02
CA SER A 12 -6.42 15.42 7.48
C SER A 12 -7.44 16.53 7.73
N ASN A 13 -6.99 17.62 8.35
CA ASN A 13 -7.81 18.83 8.52
C ASN A 13 -7.69 19.78 7.31
N MET A 14 -8.06 19.28 6.12
CA MET A 14 -7.85 19.98 4.85
C MET A 14 -8.50 21.36 4.79
N ALA A 15 -9.69 21.55 5.36
CA ALA A 15 -10.38 22.84 5.35
C ALA A 15 -9.59 23.96 6.05
N GLU A 16 -8.70 23.62 6.99
CA GLU A 16 -7.87 24.58 7.71
C GLU A 16 -6.44 24.63 7.17
N CYS A 17 -5.83 23.46 6.93
CA CYS A 17 -4.40 23.36 6.58
C CYS A 17 -4.14 23.47 5.07
N HIS A 18 -5.13 23.13 4.24
CA HIS A 18 -4.99 23.05 2.78
C HIS A 18 -6.16 23.72 2.05
N PRO A 19 -6.50 24.99 2.36
CA PRO A 19 -7.73 25.63 1.86
C PRO A 19 -7.78 25.73 0.34
N VAL A 20 -6.64 25.87 -0.34
CA VAL A 20 -6.57 25.87 -1.82
C VAL A 20 -6.92 24.49 -2.38
N GLY A 21 -6.42 23.41 -1.77
CA GLY A 21 -6.76 22.05 -2.18
C GLY A 21 -8.22 21.70 -1.86
N PHE A 22 -8.74 22.24 -0.76
CA PHE A 22 -10.10 21.99 -0.29
C PHE A 22 -11.18 22.55 -1.24
N GLN A 23 -10.85 23.57 -2.05
CA GLN A 23 -11.74 24.07 -3.11
C GLN A 23 -12.17 22.94 -4.07
N TRP A 24 -11.27 22.03 -4.43
CA TRP A 24 -11.58 20.91 -5.32
C TRP A 24 -12.51 19.87 -4.69
N VAL A 25 -12.47 19.73 -3.36
CA VAL A 25 -13.39 18.86 -2.62
C VAL A 25 -14.79 19.45 -2.63
N GLU A 26 -14.91 20.75 -2.35
CA GLU A 26 -16.18 21.48 -2.40
C GLU A 26 -16.79 21.49 -3.81
N GLU A 27 -15.97 21.67 -4.85
CA GLU A 27 -16.44 21.58 -6.25
C GLU A 27 -16.96 20.18 -6.60
N ALA A 28 -16.26 19.13 -6.19
CA ALA A 28 -16.72 17.75 -6.41
C ALA A 28 -18.04 17.50 -5.65
N ARG A 29 -18.12 17.96 -4.39
CA ARG A 29 -19.33 17.86 -3.58
C ARG A 29 -20.51 18.61 -4.19
N ALA A 30 -20.28 19.80 -4.72
CA ALA A 30 -21.30 20.58 -5.45
C ALA A 30 -21.80 19.87 -6.72
N ARG A 31 -20.96 19.01 -7.33
CA ARG A 31 -21.34 18.13 -8.44
C ARG A 31 -22.05 16.84 -8.01
N GLY A 32 -22.16 16.57 -6.71
CA GLY A 32 -22.85 15.41 -6.16
C GLY A 32 -21.94 14.38 -5.48
N ALA A 33 -20.63 14.63 -5.40
CA ALA A 33 -19.73 13.71 -4.72
C ALA A 33 -20.06 13.57 -3.23
N ARG A 34 -19.92 12.36 -2.69
CA ARG A 34 -20.03 12.11 -1.24
C ARG A 34 -18.69 12.34 -0.55
N VAL A 35 -18.67 13.19 0.48
CA VAL A 35 -17.47 13.48 1.28
C VAL A 35 -17.56 12.79 2.63
N ILE A 36 -16.64 11.88 2.90
CA ILE A 36 -16.50 11.15 4.16
C ILE A 36 -15.22 11.62 4.85
N HIS A 37 -15.31 12.03 6.11
CA HIS A 37 -14.16 12.44 6.91
C HIS A 37 -13.94 11.49 8.08
N VAL A 38 -12.79 10.83 8.10
CA VAL A 38 -12.34 9.92 9.15
C VAL A 38 -11.30 10.65 10.00
N ASP A 39 -11.69 11.10 11.20
CA ASP A 39 -10.78 11.75 12.15
C ASP A 39 -11.33 11.55 13.58
N PRO A 40 -10.50 11.20 14.58
CA PRO A 40 -10.92 11.12 15.98
C PRO A 40 -11.52 12.43 16.51
N ARG A 41 -11.15 13.58 15.93
CA ARG A 41 -11.60 14.91 16.30
C ARG A 41 -12.66 15.41 15.32
N PHE A 42 -13.55 16.23 15.85
CA PHE A 42 -14.48 17.00 15.01
C PHE A 42 -13.83 18.34 14.62
N THR A 43 -13.46 18.49 13.35
CA THR A 43 -12.74 19.67 12.82
C THR A 43 -13.60 20.48 11.85
N ARG A 44 -13.10 21.60 11.30
CA ARG A 44 -13.82 22.31 10.22
C ARG A 44 -14.05 21.41 9.02
N THR A 45 -13.12 20.50 8.73
CA THR A 45 -13.29 19.49 7.66
C THR A 45 -14.45 18.54 7.98
N SER A 46 -14.61 18.10 9.23
CA SER A 46 -15.76 17.28 9.65
C SER A 46 -17.08 18.03 9.46
N ALA A 47 -17.11 19.33 9.80
CA ALA A 47 -18.31 20.15 9.77
C ALA A 47 -18.91 20.33 8.37
N VAL A 48 -18.09 20.19 7.32
CA VAL A 48 -18.51 20.33 5.92
C VAL A 48 -18.56 19.00 5.17
N SER A 49 -18.22 17.89 5.83
CA SER A 49 -18.34 16.53 5.28
C SER A 49 -19.78 16.02 5.36
N ASP A 50 -20.16 15.11 4.45
CA ASP A 50 -21.48 14.45 4.52
C ASP A 50 -21.52 13.38 5.62
N ARG A 51 -20.37 12.75 5.92
CA ARG A 51 -20.25 11.78 7.01
C ARG A 51 -18.93 11.96 7.75
N HIS A 52 -19.02 12.22 9.05
CA HIS A 52 -17.88 12.12 9.97
C HIS A 52 -17.84 10.73 10.62
N ILE A 53 -16.67 10.10 10.61
CA ILE A 53 -16.39 8.80 11.25
C ILE A 53 -15.34 9.04 12.36
N PRO A 54 -15.77 9.14 13.63
CA PRO A 54 -14.88 9.33 14.76
C PRO A 54 -14.23 7.99 15.17
N ILE A 55 -13.07 7.68 14.58
CA ILE A 55 -12.30 6.49 14.99
C ILE A 55 -11.56 6.73 16.31
N ARG A 56 -11.16 5.65 16.99
CA ARG A 56 -10.19 5.74 18.08
C ARG A 56 -8.84 6.16 17.51
N ALA A 57 -8.11 7.05 18.17
CA ALA A 57 -6.76 7.41 17.74
C ALA A 57 -5.86 6.15 17.65
N GLY A 58 -5.13 6.02 16.53
CA GLY A 58 -4.27 4.87 16.24
C GLY A 58 -5.02 3.60 15.84
N SER A 59 -6.26 3.71 15.34
CA SER A 59 -7.04 2.56 14.84
C SER A 59 -7.27 2.59 13.32
N ASP A 60 -6.53 3.43 12.60
CA ASP A 60 -6.56 3.57 11.15
C ASP A 60 -6.37 2.24 10.41
N VAL A 61 -5.38 1.44 10.84
CA VAL A 61 -5.10 0.12 10.25
C VAL A 61 -6.28 -0.84 10.40
N VAL A 62 -7.03 -0.75 11.49
CA VAL A 62 -8.21 -1.60 11.72
C VAL A 62 -9.35 -1.20 10.81
N LEU A 63 -9.59 0.11 10.64
CA LEU A 63 -10.62 0.60 9.71
C LEU A 63 -10.30 0.19 8.26
N LEU A 64 -9.07 0.42 7.82
CA LEU A 64 -8.63 0.09 6.46
C LEU A 64 -8.65 -1.42 6.23
N GLY A 65 -8.14 -2.22 7.18
CA GLY A 65 -8.20 -3.67 7.12
C GLY A 65 -9.63 -4.21 7.05
N ALA A 66 -10.56 -3.66 7.84
CA ALA A 66 -11.97 -4.04 7.78
C ALA A 66 -12.62 -3.67 6.44
N LEU A 67 -12.29 -2.50 5.87
CA LEU A 67 -12.78 -2.10 4.55
C LEU A 67 -12.26 -3.03 3.45
N ILE A 68 -10.96 -3.34 3.46
CA ILE A 68 -10.33 -4.27 2.51
C ILE A 68 -10.97 -5.65 2.63
N ASN A 69 -11.09 -6.18 3.85
CA ASN A 69 -11.72 -7.48 4.08
C ASN A 69 -13.17 -7.50 3.56
N HIS A 70 -13.95 -6.45 3.80
CA HIS A 70 -15.31 -6.35 3.29
C HIS A 70 -15.35 -6.34 1.76
N VAL A 71 -14.47 -5.56 1.12
CA VAL A 71 -14.37 -5.48 -0.34
C VAL A 71 -14.01 -6.84 -0.95
N LEU A 72 -13.02 -7.54 -0.39
CA LEU A 72 -12.58 -8.83 -0.89
C LEU A 72 -13.62 -9.94 -0.65
N THR A 73 -14.19 -10.01 0.55
CA THR A 73 -15.18 -11.05 0.91
C THR A 73 -16.49 -10.93 0.13
N ASN A 74 -16.77 -9.76 -0.45
CA ASN A 74 -17.99 -9.49 -1.22
C ASN A 74 -17.71 -9.27 -2.72
N ASP A 75 -16.50 -9.58 -3.22
CA ASP A 75 -16.11 -9.41 -4.62
C ASP A 75 -16.38 -7.99 -5.19
N LEU A 76 -16.15 -6.95 -4.37
CA LEU A 76 -16.41 -5.54 -4.72
C LEU A 76 -15.16 -4.80 -5.26
N TRP A 77 -14.09 -5.52 -5.55
CA TRP A 77 -12.83 -4.95 -6.05
C TRP A 77 -12.81 -4.96 -7.58
N PHE A 78 -12.03 -4.05 -8.17
CA PHE A 78 -11.88 -3.99 -9.62
C PHE A 78 -10.89 -5.06 -10.10
N SER A 79 -11.42 -6.27 -10.31
CA SER A 79 -10.60 -7.47 -10.52
C SER A 79 -9.64 -7.37 -11.71
N GLU A 80 -10.13 -6.89 -12.84
CA GLU A 80 -9.38 -6.80 -14.09
C GLU A 80 -8.24 -5.80 -13.96
N TYR A 81 -8.47 -4.68 -13.28
CA TYR A 81 -7.44 -3.69 -13.04
C TYR A 81 -6.38 -4.23 -12.08
N VAL A 82 -6.80 -4.80 -10.96
CA VAL A 82 -5.87 -5.28 -9.93
C VAL A 82 -5.03 -6.43 -10.47
N VAL A 83 -5.60 -7.38 -11.19
CA VAL A 83 -4.85 -8.49 -11.80
C VAL A 83 -3.87 -7.99 -12.87
N ALA A 84 -4.27 -7.04 -13.71
CA ALA A 84 -3.44 -6.61 -14.84
C ALA A 84 -2.36 -5.56 -14.49
N TYR A 85 -2.55 -4.80 -13.41
CA TYR A 85 -1.71 -3.64 -13.09
C TYR A 85 -1.12 -3.67 -11.67
N THR A 86 -1.25 -4.78 -10.94
CA THR A 86 -0.54 -5.02 -9.68
C THR A 86 0.11 -6.41 -9.68
N ASN A 87 0.78 -6.75 -8.58
CA ASN A 87 1.34 -8.08 -8.33
C ASN A 87 0.31 -9.07 -7.75
N ALA A 88 -0.99 -8.80 -7.81
CA ALA A 88 -2.00 -9.70 -7.25
C ALA A 88 -2.04 -11.08 -7.92
N ALA A 89 -1.55 -11.19 -9.17
CA ALA A 89 -1.48 -12.44 -9.91
C ALA A 89 -0.21 -13.26 -9.62
N THR A 90 0.79 -12.69 -8.93
CA THR A 90 2.05 -13.36 -8.65
C THR A 90 1.97 -14.12 -7.33
N ILE A 91 2.45 -15.36 -7.32
CA ILE A 91 2.55 -16.18 -6.12
C ILE A 91 3.88 -15.87 -5.43
N ILE A 92 3.87 -15.77 -4.10
CA ILE A 92 5.09 -15.61 -3.29
C ILE A 92 5.64 -17.00 -2.97
N ASN A 93 6.96 -17.15 -2.94
CA ASN A 93 7.63 -18.39 -2.57
C ASN A 93 7.05 -19.00 -1.26
N GLU A 94 6.78 -20.31 -1.27
CA GLU A 94 6.18 -21.04 -0.14
C GLU A 94 7.00 -20.97 1.17
N ASN A 95 8.30 -20.65 1.07
CA ASN A 95 9.20 -20.47 2.22
C ASN A 95 9.05 -19.10 2.89
N PHE A 96 8.33 -18.16 2.30
CA PHE A 96 8.01 -16.89 2.95
C PHE A 96 7.17 -17.12 4.20
N ARG A 97 7.50 -16.41 5.28
CA ARG A 97 6.71 -16.35 6.51
C ARG A 97 6.60 -14.90 6.96
N ASP A 98 5.38 -14.48 7.24
CA ASP A 98 5.08 -13.11 7.65
C ASP A 98 5.24 -12.96 9.17
N THR A 99 5.23 -11.70 9.61
CA THR A 99 5.29 -11.22 10.98
C THR A 99 4.24 -11.83 11.90
N GLU A 100 3.09 -12.26 11.40
CA GLU A 100 2.08 -12.95 12.19
C GLU A 100 2.52 -14.36 12.63
N ASP A 101 3.27 -15.06 11.78
CA ASP A 101 3.77 -16.41 12.03
C ASP A 101 5.04 -16.40 12.89
N LEU A 102 5.84 -15.34 12.78
CA LEU A 102 7.18 -15.25 13.37
C LEU A 102 7.28 -14.15 14.45
N GLY A 103 6.16 -13.80 15.08
CA GLY A 103 6.15 -12.95 16.28
C GLY A 103 6.69 -11.53 16.05
N GLY A 104 6.44 -10.96 14.87
CA GLY A 104 6.86 -9.61 14.48
C GLY A 104 8.08 -9.55 13.55
N LEU A 105 8.62 -10.70 13.13
CA LEU A 105 9.77 -10.80 12.23
C LEU A 105 9.36 -11.46 10.90
N PHE A 106 10.11 -11.22 9.83
CA PHE A 106 9.92 -11.95 8.58
C PHE A 106 10.84 -13.18 8.50
N SER A 107 10.57 -14.10 7.57
CA SER A 107 11.49 -15.20 7.27
C SER A 107 12.88 -14.66 6.92
N GLY A 108 13.92 -15.34 7.41
CA GLY A 108 15.32 -14.97 7.16
C GLY A 108 15.97 -14.07 8.21
N PHE A 109 15.27 -13.67 9.28
CA PHE A 109 15.90 -12.89 10.37
C PHE A 109 16.95 -13.72 11.13
N ASP A 110 18.16 -13.18 11.22
CA ASP A 110 19.22 -13.68 12.08
C ASP A 110 19.34 -12.81 13.36
N PRO A 111 19.03 -13.35 14.55
CA PRO A 111 19.08 -12.60 15.80
C PRO A 111 20.49 -12.23 16.26
N GLU A 112 21.53 -12.90 15.77
CA GLU A 112 22.92 -12.61 16.16
C GLU A 112 23.48 -11.41 15.41
N THR A 113 23.16 -11.30 14.12
CA THR A 113 23.62 -10.20 13.26
C THR A 113 22.61 -9.07 13.12
N GLY A 114 21.33 -9.33 13.43
CA GLY A 114 20.21 -8.41 13.22
C GLY A 114 19.87 -8.20 11.75
N GLN A 115 20.35 -9.07 10.85
CA GLN A 115 20.16 -8.96 9.41
C GLN A 115 19.10 -9.94 8.89
N TYR A 116 18.60 -9.69 7.69
CA TYR A 116 17.67 -10.56 6.98
C TYR A 116 18.34 -11.23 5.78
N ASP A 117 18.18 -12.55 5.65
CA ASP A 117 18.32 -13.29 4.40
C ASP A 117 16.99 -13.23 3.63
N THR A 118 16.97 -12.47 2.54
CA THR A 118 15.77 -12.23 1.73
C THR A 118 15.51 -13.28 0.65
N SER A 119 16.27 -14.39 0.64
CA SER A 119 16.14 -15.46 -0.37
C SER A 119 14.72 -16.02 -0.48
N SER A 120 13.94 -16.00 0.61
CA SER A 120 12.55 -16.47 0.63
C SER A 120 11.51 -15.45 0.16
N TRP A 121 11.90 -14.21 -0.14
CA TRP A 121 10.95 -13.11 -0.41
C TRP A 121 10.64 -12.94 -1.90
N ALA A 122 11.31 -13.72 -2.76
CA ALA A 122 11.06 -13.70 -4.20
C ALA A 122 9.69 -14.29 -4.54
N TYR A 123 9.19 -13.93 -5.72
CA TYR A 123 8.05 -14.61 -6.31
C TYR A 123 8.40 -16.06 -6.63
N GLU A 124 7.39 -16.92 -6.61
CA GLU A 124 7.53 -18.28 -7.09
C GLU A 124 7.80 -18.25 -8.60
N GLU A 125 8.91 -18.89 -9.00
CA GLU A 125 9.21 -19.09 -10.42
C GLU A 125 8.36 -20.26 -10.91
N GLU A 126 7.52 -20.02 -11.92
CA GLU A 126 6.90 -21.12 -12.65
C GLU A 126 8.02 -21.93 -13.32
N ASP A 127 8.15 -23.22 -12.99
CA ASP A 127 8.98 -24.19 -13.72
C ASP A 127 8.31 -24.52 -15.08
N ASP A 128 8.00 -23.47 -15.85
CA ASP A 128 7.54 -23.60 -17.22
C ASP A 128 8.80 -23.87 -18.04
N GLY A 129 9.02 -25.14 -18.41
CA GLY A 129 10.23 -25.72 -19.03
C GLY A 129 10.71 -25.10 -20.36
N ARG A 130 10.58 -23.79 -20.53
CA ARG A 130 11.31 -22.92 -21.45
C ARG A 130 12.61 -22.50 -20.79
N SER A 131 13.63 -23.31 -21.04
CA SER A 131 15.02 -22.91 -20.82
C SER A 131 15.31 -21.56 -21.49
N GLY A 132 15.50 -20.49 -20.70
CA GLY A 132 16.11 -19.25 -21.17
C GLY A 132 15.65 -17.98 -20.45
N GLY A 133 16.23 -17.70 -19.30
CA GLY A 133 16.21 -16.38 -18.67
C GLY A 133 16.61 -16.45 -17.20
N GLU A 134 17.91 -16.44 -16.90
CA GLU A 134 18.42 -16.24 -15.52
C GLU A 134 17.86 -14.94 -14.95
N ILE A 135 17.09 -15.05 -13.87
CA ILE A 135 16.72 -13.93 -13.02
C ILE A 135 17.84 -13.78 -11.98
N GLU A 136 18.82 -12.93 -12.27
CA GLU A 136 19.80 -12.52 -11.26
C GLU A 136 19.18 -11.49 -10.32
N SER A 137 19.06 -11.86 -9.04
CA SER A 137 18.83 -10.93 -7.93
C SER A 137 19.95 -9.89 -7.86
N PRO A 138 19.68 -8.57 -7.87
CA PRO A 138 20.75 -7.58 -7.82
C PRO A 138 21.25 -7.43 -6.38
N GLY A 139 22.42 -8.00 -6.12
CA GLY A 139 23.11 -7.86 -4.84
C GLY A 139 24.52 -8.47 -4.80
N GLY A 140 25.39 -8.14 -5.76
CA GLY A 140 26.83 -8.41 -5.60
C GLY A 140 27.68 -8.45 -6.87
N GLY A 141 28.05 -7.29 -7.42
CA GLY A 141 29.22 -7.21 -8.31
C GLY A 141 29.13 -6.19 -9.44
N HIS A 142 30.02 -5.19 -9.42
CA HIS A 142 30.21 -4.21 -10.48
C HIS A 142 30.56 -4.87 -11.84
N THR A 143 29.84 -4.56 -12.92
CA THR A 143 30.43 -4.38 -14.27
C THR A 143 29.61 -3.44 -15.14
N HIS A 144 30.33 -2.64 -15.93
CA HIS A 144 29.83 -1.63 -16.88
C HIS A 144 29.31 -2.28 -18.18
N GLY A 145 28.16 -1.83 -18.70
CA GLY A 145 27.74 -2.15 -20.08
C GLY A 145 26.33 -1.66 -20.41
N ALA A 146 26.20 -0.88 -21.48
CA ALA A 146 25.00 -0.12 -21.82
C ALA A 146 23.88 -0.97 -22.44
N THR A 147 22.70 -1.04 -21.80
CA THR A 147 21.40 -0.83 -22.45
C THR A 147 20.32 -0.63 -21.39
N ALA A 148 19.66 0.53 -21.39
CA ALA A 148 18.63 0.89 -20.43
C ALA A 148 17.26 0.38 -20.89
N THR A 149 16.59 -0.40 -20.05
CA THR A 149 15.15 -0.62 -20.11
C THR A 149 14.56 -0.39 -18.73
N HIS A 150 13.58 0.51 -18.68
CA HIS A 150 12.97 1.05 -17.47
C HIS A 150 12.13 -0.01 -16.73
N SER A 151 12.59 -0.44 -15.56
CA SER A 151 11.78 -1.09 -14.53
C SER A 151 11.75 -0.20 -13.29
N ALA A 152 10.57 -0.06 -12.68
CA ALA A 152 10.37 0.77 -11.50
C ALA A 152 11.09 0.16 -10.29
N ALA A 153 12.07 0.87 -9.75
CA ALA A 153 12.74 0.51 -8.51
C ALA A 153 11.80 0.75 -7.33
N GLY A 154 11.76 -0.19 -6.38
CA GLY A 154 11.23 0.07 -5.05
C GLY A 154 12.18 1.02 -4.30
N ASP A 155 11.64 2.01 -3.59
CA ASP A 155 12.42 2.99 -2.83
C ASP A 155 13.30 2.31 -1.76
N GLU A 156 14.61 2.60 -1.80
CA GLU A 156 15.67 2.09 -0.92
C GLU A 156 15.76 2.83 0.44
N HIS A 157 14.64 3.29 0.99
CA HIS A 157 14.63 3.97 2.28
C HIS A 157 14.02 3.09 3.37
N GLY A 158 14.82 2.11 3.81
CA GLY A 158 14.60 1.44 5.09
C GLY A 158 14.77 2.43 6.23
N SER A 159 13.65 2.91 6.79
CA SER A 159 13.64 3.66 8.04
C SER A 159 14.10 2.76 9.17
N GLY A 160 15.20 3.13 9.84
CA GLY A 160 15.76 2.41 10.98
C GLY A 160 14.70 2.07 12.04
N GLY A 161 14.72 0.82 12.48
CA GLY A 161 13.95 0.33 13.63
C GLY A 161 14.52 0.85 14.97
N PRO A 162 13.72 0.74 16.05
CA PRO A 162 14.01 1.41 17.33
C PRO A 162 15.18 0.77 18.09
N PRO A 163 15.80 1.52 19.04
CA PRO A 163 17.02 1.12 19.75
C PRO A 163 16.84 -0.07 20.72
#